data_AF-A0A1Y2VY71-F1
#
_entry.id   AF-A0A1Y2VY71-F1
#
_cell.length_a   1.000
_cell.length_b   1.000
_cell.length_c   1.000
_cell.angle_alpha   90.00
_cell.angle_beta   90.00
_cell.angle_gamma   90.00
#
_symmetry.space_group_name_H-M   'P 1'
#
loop_
_entity.id
_entity.type
_entity.pdbx_description
1 polymer ?
#
loop_
_entity_poly.entity_id
_entity_poly.type
_entity_poly.pdbx_seq_one_letter_code
_entity_poly.pdbx_strand_id
1 'polypeptide(L)'
;MKFSAAAVAAIFAGVVAAAPALEERQYTPCSGLYGTAQCCATDVLGVADLDCANPSATPTDADNFSSVCSAIGQRARCCVLPILEQGILCNTPTGVTE
;
A
#
# COMPACT_ATOMS: atom_id res chain seq x y z
N MET A 1 -20.59 4.00 -71.75
CA MET A 1 -19.64 3.16 -70.99
C MET A 1 -19.76 3.59 -69.53
N LYS A 2 -20.77 3.10 -68.79
CA LYS A 2 -20.64 2.06 -67.74
C LYS A 2 -19.45 2.30 -66.79
N PHE A 3 -19.67 3.07 -65.73
CA PHE A 3 -18.82 3.05 -64.53
C PHE A 3 -19.45 2.05 -63.55
N SER A 4 -18.74 0.95 -63.32
CA SER A 4 -19.16 -0.18 -62.52
C SER A 4 -18.98 0.08 -61.02
N ALA A 5 -19.94 -0.40 -60.22
CA ALA A 5 -19.82 -1.16 -58.95
C ALA A 5 -18.75 -0.72 -57.92
N ALA A 6 -18.96 -0.65 -56.62
CA ALA A 6 -20.02 -1.09 -55.73
C ALA A 6 -19.80 -0.43 -54.35
N ALA A 7 -20.77 -0.65 -53.46
CA ALA A 7 -20.75 -0.59 -52.01
C ALA A 7 -19.35 -0.68 -51.35
N VAL A 8 -19.09 -0.10 -50.18
CA VAL A 8 -19.53 -0.60 -48.87
C VAL A 8 -19.14 0.43 -47.79
N ALA A 9 -19.96 0.46 -46.73
CA ALA A 9 -19.76 0.89 -45.34
C ALA A 9 -18.29 1.01 -44.84
N ALA A 10 -17.93 1.68 -43.74
CA ALA A 10 -18.65 2.05 -42.52
C ALA A 10 -17.85 3.14 -41.78
N ILE A 11 -18.55 3.88 -40.91
CA ILE A 11 -18.04 4.84 -39.94
C ILE A 11 -17.23 4.11 -38.86
N PHE A 12 -16.00 4.51 -38.58
CA PHE A 12 -15.36 4.29 -37.27
C PHE A 12 -14.48 5.48 -36.91
N ALA A 13 -15.06 6.45 -36.18
CA ALA A 13 -14.30 7.42 -35.41
C ALA A 13 -13.80 6.73 -34.14
N GLY A 14 -12.61 6.14 -34.18
CA GLY A 14 -11.95 5.58 -33.02
C GLY A 14 -11.42 6.69 -32.12
N VAL A 15 -12.16 7.07 -31.07
CA VAL A 15 -11.61 7.86 -29.97
C VAL A 15 -10.81 6.90 -29.10
N VAL A 16 -9.48 6.96 -29.21
CA VAL A 16 -8.59 6.37 -28.21
C VAL A 16 -8.68 7.20 -26.94
N ALA A 17 -9.60 6.84 -26.05
CA ALA A 17 -9.57 7.33 -24.69
C ALA A 17 -8.32 6.74 -24.02
N ALA A 18 -7.22 7.48 -24.06
CA ALA A 18 -6.14 7.35 -23.10
C ALA A 18 -6.71 7.80 -21.74
N ALA A 19 -7.51 6.95 -21.11
CA ALA A 19 -7.80 7.12 -19.70
C ALA A 19 -6.45 6.98 -19.00
N PRO A 20 -6.01 7.96 -18.18
CA PRO A 20 -4.96 7.65 -17.23
C PRO A 20 -5.53 6.51 -16.41
N ALA A 21 -4.85 5.36 -16.43
CA ALA A 21 -5.08 4.38 -15.39
C ALA A 21 -4.98 5.18 -14.09
N LEU A 22 -6.09 5.24 -13.34
CA LEU A 22 -6.03 5.48 -11.91
C LEU A 22 -5.20 4.32 -11.37
N GLU A 23 -3.88 4.44 -11.49
CA GLU A 23 -2.94 3.72 -10.68
C GLU A 23 -3.20 4.30 -9.30
N GLU A 24 -4.16 3.69 -8.60
CA GLU A 24 -4.25 3.77 -7.16
C GLU A 24 -2.82 3.50 -6.69
N ARG A 25 -2.13 4.57 -6.28
CA ARG A 25 -0.71 4.50 -5.93
C ARG A 25 -0.63 3.50 -4.80
N GLN A 26 -0.25 2.28 -5.13
CA GLN A 26 -0.33 1.18 -4.19
C GLN A 26 0.70 1.44 -3.11
N TYR A 27 0.23 1.88 -1.95
CA TYR A 27 1.11 2.25 -0.85
C TYR A 27 1.81 1.00 -0.34
N THR A 28 3.14 1.02 -0.42
CA THR A 28 4.00 -0.08 0.03
C THR A 28 4.76 0.40 1.27
N PRO A 29 4.19 0.23 2.49
CA PRO A 29 4.80 0.72 3.72
C PRO A 29 6.11 0.03 4.06
N CYS A 30 6.23 -1.26 3.69
CA CYS A 30 7.24 -2.19 4.17
C CYS A 30 7.93 -2.90 3.00
N SER A 31 9.24 -3.13 3.10
CA SER A 31 10.01 -3.78 2.04
C SER A 31 11.24 -4.53 2.58
N GLY A 32 11.77 -5.46 1.79
CA GLY A 32 12.93 -6.26 2.16
C GLY A 32 12.67 -7.17 3.37
N LEU A 33 13.62 -7.23 4.30
CA LEU A 33 13.53 -8.07 5.51
C LEU A 33 12.42 -7.60 6.46
N TYR A 34 12.11 -6.30 6.45
CA TYR A 34 11.03 -5.70 7.22
C TYR A 34 9.78 -5.59 6.34
N GLY A 35 9.33 -6.74 5.81
CA GLY A 35 8.26 -6.81 4.80
C GLY A 35 6.85 -6.82 5.37
N THR A 36 6.69 -6.83 6.69
CA THR A 36 5.38 -7.01 7.34
C THR A 36 4.95 -5.73 8.04
N ALA A 37 3.79 -5.21 7.65
CA ALA A 37 3.14 -4.07 8.32
C ALA A 37 2.47 -4.53 9.61
N GLN A 38 2.92 -3.99 10.74
CA GLN A 38 2.39 -4.25 12.08
C GLN A 38 2.08 -2.93 12.78
N CYS A 39 1.15 -2.97 13.73
CA CYS A 39 1.08 -2.00 14.80
C CYS A 39 1.85 -2.58 15.99
N CYS A 40 2.73 -1.81 16.63
CA CYS A 40 3.47 -2.28 17.80
C CYS A 40 3.56 -1.22 18.89
N ALA A 41 3.66 -1.66 20.14
CA ALA A 41 4.09 -0.81 21.24
C ALA A 41 5.62 -0.77 21.32
N THR A 42 6.20 0.43 21.39
CA THR A 42 7.64 0.59 21.61
C THR A 42 7.97 0.31 23.07
N ASP A 43 8.99 -0.51 23.35
CA ASP A 43 9.51 -0.70 24.71
C ASP A 43 10.09 0.61 25.31
N VAL A 44 10.23 0.65 26.64
CA VAL A 44 10.70 1.79 27.44
C VAL A 44 12.11 2.29 27.05
N LEU A 45 12.88 1.49 26.30
CA LEU A 45 14.20 1.87 25.76
C LEU A 45 14.20 2.20 24.26
N GLY A 46 13.07 2.06 23.55
CA GLY A 46 12.93 2.38 22.13
C GLY A 46 13.69 1.46 21.16
N VAL A 47 14.29 0.37 21.66
CA VAL A 47 15.12 -0.56 20.88
C VAL A 47 14.35 -1.80 20.42
N ALA A 48 13.32 -2.21 21.16
CA ALA A 48 12.51 -3.39 20.85
C ALA A 48 11.04 -3.02 20.82
N ASP A 49 10.34 -3.49 19.79
CA ASP A 49 8.89 -3.41 19.71
C ASP A 49 8.31 -4.66 20.40
N LEU A 50 7.49 -4.42 21.42
CA LEU A 50 6.77 -5.42 22.19
C LEU A 50 5.27 -5.29 21.86
N ASP A 51 4.51 -6.38 21.95
CA ASP A 51 3.07 -6.36 21.70
C ASP A 51 2.70 -5.85 20.28
N CYS A 52 3.13 -6.59 19.27
CA CYS A 52 2.82 -6.30 17.87
C CYS A 52 1.54 -7.02 17.41
N ALA A 53 0.61 -6.28 16.83
CA ALA A 53 -0.61 -6.79 16.22
C ALA A 53 -0.69 -6.43 14.73
N ASN A 54 -1.46 -7.22 13.96
CA ASN A 54 -1.80 -6.83 12.60
C ASN A 54 -2.64 -5.54 12.64
N PRO A 55 -2.45 -4.61 11.70
CA PRO A 55 -3.31 -3.44 11.58
C PRO A 55 -4.75 -3.88 11.32
N SER A 56 -5.72 -3.15 11.89
CA SER A 56 -7.15 -3.48 11.77
C SER A 56 -7.71 -3.25 10.36
N ALA A 57 -7.01 -2.50 9.53
CA ALA A 57 -7.30 -2.28 8.12
C ALA A 57 -5.99 -2.19 7.33
N THR A 58 -6.05 -2.53 6.03
CA THR A 58 -4.92 -2.36 5.12
C THR A 58 -4.60 -0.87 4.95
N PRO A 59 -3.38 -0.43 5.26
CA PRO A 59 -3.03 0.98 5.12
C PRO A 59 -3.02 1.44 3.66
N THR A 60 -3.60 2.60 3.38
CA THR A 60 -3.65 3.19 2.03
C THR A 60 -2.56 4.22 1.76
N ASP A 61 -1.96 4.76 2.82
CA ASP A 61 -0.88 5.75 2.82
C ASP A 61 -0.25 5.83 4.22
N ALA A 62 0.79 6.65 4.39
CA ALA A 62 1.52 6.75 5.64
C ALA A 62 0.70 7.35 6.79
N ASP A 63 -0.10 8.38 6.51
CA ASP A 63 -0.96 9.03 7.51
C ASP A 63 -2.06 8.06 7.97
N ASN A 64 -2.66 7.35 7.02
CA ASN A 64 -3.63 6.30 7.29
C ASN A 64 -3.02 5.17 8.12
N PHE A 65 -1.80 4.74 7.81
CA PHE A 65 -1.12 3.70 8.59
C PHE A 65 -0.91 4.15 10.05
N SER A 66 -0.38 5.36 10.24
CA SER A 66 -0.22 5.95 11.57
C SER A 66 -1.55 6.07 12.31
N SER A 67 -2.60 6.54 11.63
CA SER A 67 -3.94 6.66 12.20
C SER A 67 -4.51 5.31 12.64
N VAL A 68 -4.39 4.26 11.82
CA VAL A 68 -4.91 2.92 12.11
C VAL A 68 -4.25 2.33 13.36
N CYS A 69 -2.93 2.47 13.50
CA CYS A 69 -2.22 1.96 14.67
C CYS A 69 -2.43 2.84 15.92
N SER A 70 -2.49 4.16 15.76
CA SER A 70 -2.75 5.06 16.89
C SER A 70 -4.14 4.88 17.50
N ALA A 71 -5.12 4.43 16.71
CA ALA A 71 -6.47 4.12 17.18
C ALA A 71 -6.50 3.00 18.23
N ILE A 72 -5.50 2.10 18.22
CA ILE A 72 -5.32 1.05 19.23
C ILE A 72 -4.20 1.38 20.23
N GLY A 73 -3.70 2.63 20.23
CA GLY A 73 -2.65 3.11 21.13
C GLY A 73 -1.24 2.63 20.77
N GLN A 74 -1.02 2.19 19.53
CA GLN A 74 0.26 1.65 19.06
C GLN A 74 0.84 2.47 17.90
N ARG A 75 2.07 2.18 17.48
CA ARG A 75 2.74 2.84 16.35
C ARG A 75 2.76 1.94 15.13
N ALA A 76 2.73 2.55 13.95
CA ALA A 76 2.91 1.84 12.68
C ALA A 76 4.39 1.43 12.51
N ARG A 77 4.63 0.14 12.28
CA ARG A 77 5.98 -0.44 12.20
C ARG A 77 6.07 -1.48 11.09
N CYS A 78 7.25 -1.57 10.48
CA CYS A 78 7.59 -2.62 9.52
C CYS A 78 8.53 -3.61 10.18
N CYS A 79 8.10 -4.85 10.30
CA CYS A 79 8.70 -5.84 11.17
C CYS A 79 9.19 -7.08 10.40
N VAL A 80 10.17 -7.79 10.95
CA VAL A 80 10.57 -9.11 10.45
C VAL A 80 9.73 -10.20 11.14
N LEU A 81 9.01 -11.02 10.36
CA LEU A 81 8.36 -12.22 10.88
C LEU A 81 9.39 -13.36 10.96
N PRO A 82 9.45 -14.10 12.10
CA PRO A 82 8.41 -15.11 12.33
C PRO A 82 7.73 -15.11 13.71
N ILE A 83 8.05 -14.21 14.65
CA ILE A 83 7.55 -14.33 16.04
C ILE A 83 7.13 -12.98 16.64
N LEU A 84 5.83 -12.72 16.63
CA LEU A 84 5.14 -11.46 16.99
C LEU A 84 5.29 -11.03 18.46
N GLU A 85 5.86 -11.87 19.32
CA GLU A 85 5.75 -11.72 20.78
C GLU A 85 7.10 -11.63 21.53
N GLN A 86 8.25 -11.72 20.85
CA GLN A 86 9.56 -11.92 21.50
C GLN A 86 10.55 -10.74 21.38
N GLY A 87 10.05 -9.53 21.16
CA GLY A 87 10.90 -8.38 20.84
C GLY A 87 11.34 -8.47 19.39
N ILE A 88 10.52 -7.90 18.52
CA ILE A 88 10.78 -7.90 17.09
C ILE A 88 11.71 -6.73 16.74
N LEU A 89 12.61 -6.97 15.79
CA LEU A 89 13.26 -5.92 15.03
C LEU A 89 12.25 -5.31 14.06
N CYS A 90 11.83 -4.07 14.29
CA CYS A 90 11.05 -3.30 13.33
C CYS A 90 11.73 -1.97 12.97
N ASN A 91 11.34 -1.42 11.84
CA ASN A 91 11.71 -0.09 11.37
C ASN A 91 10.46 0.77 11.15
N THR A 92 10.68 2.09 11.11
CA THR A 92 9.64 3.05 10.71
C THR A 92 9.22 2.79 9.25
N PRO A 93 7.91 2.69 8.96
CA PRO A 93 7.40 2.52 7.61
C PRO A 93 7.71 3.71 6.71
N THR A 94 7.67 3.49 5.39
CA THR A 94 7.91 4.55 4.41
C THR A 94 6.88 5.69 4.55
N GLY A 95 7.37 6.93 4.66
CA GLY A 95 6.50 8.11 4.76
C GLY A 95 5.88 8.36 6.13
N VAL A 96 6.04 7.47 7.11
CA VAL A 96 5.63 7.73 8.50
C VAL A 96 6.74 8.52 9.18
N THR A 97 6.44 9.73 9.65
CA THR A 97 7.32 10.51 10.52
C THR A 97 6.87 10.33 11.97
N GLU A 98 7.71 9.74 12.81
CA GLU A 98 7.49 9.63 14.26
C GLU A 98 7.67 10.96 15.00
#